data_AF-A0A815F7X8-F1
#
_entry.id   AF-A0A815F7X8-F1
#
_cell.length_a   1.000
_cell.length_b   1.000
_cell.length_c   1.000
_cell.angle_alpha   90.00
_cell.angle_beta   90.00
_cell.angle_gamma   90.00
#
_symmetry.space_group_name_H-M   'P 1'
#
loop_
_entity.id
_entity.type
_entity.pdbx_description
1 polymer ?
#
loop_
_entity_poly.entity_id
_entity_poly.type
_entity_poly.pdbx_seq_one_letter_code
_entity_poly.pdbx_strand_id
1 'polypeptide(L)'
;MLQLREEYFVPKTTINSISTYIVTLLHHLQSLFEQQIIHNDFNATGNNSSSKPTSGSTKTYIDINTTKNMINEVCFAVEAVTRNEYQFQQFCEEHFFYHPPKEIILSNPGETKQVAYHVPIDDTIKSILHNDHVIEQILNNIKQQQEKVFIDEDLMFSFRHGHFGNRIDDDSLLIQLYMDDIGLTNPIGCRKERHKMCMVYFSLEDIPNEHRSQLEHIHLVGICNSAILKGSCKY
;
A
#
# COMPACT_ATOMS: atom_id res chain seq x y z
N MET A 1 -12.34 -5.07 -4.57
CA MET A 1 -12.71 -3.73 -5.12
C MET A 1 -11.49 -2.91 -5.46
N LEU A 2 -10.55 -2.70 -4.54
CA LEU A 2 -9.30 -1.97 -4.77
C LEU A 2 -8.54 -2.49 -6.02
N GLN A 3 -8.37 -3.81 -6.12
CA GLN A 3 -7.69 -4.44 -7.26
C GLN A 3 -8.40 -4.23 -8.60
N LEU A 4 -9.75 -4.30 -8.63
CA LEU A 4 -10.54 -4.00 -9.84
C LEU A 4 -10.33 -2.57 -10.34
N ARG A 5 -10.09 -1.65 -9.40
CA ARG A 5 -9.86 -0.24 -9.68
C ARG A 5 -8.43 0.02 -10.17
N GLU A 6 -7.42 -0.46 -9.43
CA GLU A 6 -6.02 -0.11 -9.64
C GLU A 6 -5.30 -1.02 -10.64
N GLU A 7 -5.61 -2.32 -10.67
CA GLU A 7 -4.94 -3.29 -11.56
C GLU A 7 -5.68 -3.43 -12.90
N TYR A 8 -7.01 -3.54 -12.82
CA TYR A 8 -7.84 -3.81 -14.00
C TYR A 8 -8.42 -2.56 -14.65
N PHE A 9 -8.17 -1.37 -14.10
CA PHE A 9 -8.62 -0.07 -14.61
C PHE A 9 -10.09 -0.04 -15.01
N VAL A 10 -10.94 -0.74 -14.24
CA VAL A 10 -12.36 -0.88 -14.57
C VAL A 10 -13.03 0.49 -14.50
N PRO A 11 -13.90 0.86 -15.47
CA PRO A 11 -14.59 2.15 -15.44
C PRO A 11 -15.32 2.38 -14.12
N LYS A 12 -15.24 3.61 -13.59
CA LYS A 12 -15.84 3.98 -12.31
C LYS A 12 -17.33 3.67 -12.23
N THR A 13 -18.06 3.83 -13.33
CA THR A 13 -19.49 3.48 -13.42
C THR A 13 -19.72 1.99 -13.15
N THR A 14 -18.91 1.12 -13.75
CA THR A 14 -18.97 -0.33 -13.56
C THR A 14 -18.59 -0.71 -12.13
N ILE A 15 -17.54 -0.10 -11.57
CA ILE A 15 -17.12 -0.32 -10.17
C ILE A 15 -18.26 0.07 -9.21
N ASN A 16 -18.93 1.19 -9.45
CA ASN A 16 -20.06 1.65 -8.63
C ASN A 16 -21.26 0.70 -8.70
N SER A 17 -21.56 0.15 -9.89
CA SER A 17 -22.59 -0.87 -10.03
C SER A 17 -22.24 -2.14 -9.26
N ILE A 18 -21.00 -2.64 -9.39
CA ILE A 18 -20.52 -3.82 -8.66
C ILE A 18 -20.59 -3.57 -7.14
N SER A 19 -20.13 -2.40 -6.69
CA SER A 19 -20.20 -1.97 -5.29
C SER A 19 -21.63 -2.02 -4.76
N THR A 20 -22.57 -1.43 -5.51
CA THR A 20 -23.99 -1.41 -5.17
C THR A 20 -24.57 -2.83 -5.05
N TYR A 21 -24.21 -3.74 -5.96
CA TYR A 21 -24.66 -5.12 -5.92
C TYR A 21 -24.11 -5.87 -4.70
N ILE A 22 -22.83 -5.68 -4.36
CA ILE A 22 -22.21 -6.28 -3.17
C ILE A 22 -22.90 -5.79 -1.90
N VAL A 23 -23.07 -4.47 -1.75
CA VAL A 23 -23.75 -3.88 -0.58
C VAL A 23 -25.19 -4.38 -0.45
N THR A 24 -25.91 -4.46 -1.56
CA THR A 24 -27.29 -4.99 -1.59
C THR A 24 -27.34 -6.46 -1.17
N LEU A 25 -26.41 -7.28 -1.67
CA LEU A 25 -26.29 -8.69 -1.30
C LEU A 25 -26.02 -8.84 0.21
N LEU A 26 -25.10 -8.05 0.76
CA LEU A 26 -24.75 -8.08 2.18
C LEU A 26 -25.95 -7.70 3.06
N HIS A 27 -26.71 -6.67 2.70
CA HIS A 27 -27.94 -6.33 3.41
C HIS A 27 -29.01 -7.42 3.30
N HIS A 28 -29.11 -8.11 2.16
CA HIS A 28 -30.04 -9.23 2.03
C HIS A 28 -29.64 -10.41 2.93
N LEU A 29 -28.35 -10.77 2.95
CA LEU A 29 -27.82 -11.79 3.84
C LEU A 29 -28.07 -11.45 5.31
N GLN A 30 -27.83 -10.18 5.70
CA GLN A 30 -28.15 -9.71 7.04
C GLN A 30 -29.62 -9.92 7.40
N SER A 31 -30.54 -9.53 6.50
CA SER A 31 -31.98 -9.73 6.72
C SER A 31 -32.36 -11.21 6.84
N LEU A 32 -31.74 -12.10 6.07
CA LEU A 32 -31.99 -13.54 6.16
C LEU A 32 -31.51 -14.11 7.51
N PHE A 33 -30.33 -13.68 7.99
CA PHE A 33 -29.85 -14.09 9.31
C PHE A 33 -30.78 -13.61 10.43
N GLU A 34 -31.26 -12.37 10.37
CA GLU A 34 -32.23 -11.84 11.34
C GLU A 34 -33.53 -12.65 11.35
N GLN A 35 -34.06 -13.03 10.18
CA GLN A 35 -35.27 -13.85 10.07
C GLN A 35 -35.10 -15.27 10.63
N GLN A 36 -33.97 -15.92 10.38
CA GLN A 36 -33.70 -17.27 10.89
C GLN A 36 -33.61 -17.31 12.42
N ILE A 37 -33.06 -16.26 13.03
CA ILE A 37 -32.95 -16.17 14.49
C ILE A 37 -34.33 -15.99 15.12
N ILE A 38 -35.17 -15.09 14.60
CA ILE A 38 -36.55 -14.89 15.07
C ILE A 38 -37.34 -16.20 14.99
N HIS A 39 -37.17 -16.97 13.91
CA HIS A 39 -37.83 -18.26 13.75
C HIS A 39 -37.35 -19.32 14.75
N ASN A 40 -36.04 -19.35 15.06
CA ASN A 40 -35.46 -20.28 16.03
C ASN A 40 -35.86 -19.95 17.49
N ASP A 41 -35.92 -18.67 17.86
CA ASP A 41 -36.36 -18.26 19.21
C ASP A 41 -37.83 -18.61 19.46
N PHE A 42 -38.69 -18.43 18.45
CA PHE A 42 -40.11 -18.81 18.53
C PHE A 42 -40.30 -20.31 18.76
N ASN A 43 -39.51 -21.15 18.07
CA ASN A 43 -39.54 -22.60 18.22
C ASN A 43 -38.94 -23.09 19.56
N ALA A 44 -37.98 -22.36 20.14
CA ALA A 44 -37.41 -22.67 21.46
C ALA A 44 -38.39 -22.39 22.61
N THR A 45 -39.20 -21.33 22.51
CA THR A 45 -40.24 -21.02 23.52
C THR A 45 -41.46 -21.94 23.48
N GLY A 46 -41.61 -22.77 22.45
CA GLY A 46 -42.71 -23.74 22.31
C GLY A 46 -42.50 -25.10 23.00
N ASN A 47 -41.27 -25.43 23.41
CA ASN A 47 -40.94 -26.73 24.01
C ASN A 47 -40.35 -26.60 25.42
N ASN A 48 -41.21 -26.29 26.39
CA ASN A 48 -40.92 -26.60 27.79
C ASN A 48 -41.07 -28.12 28.01
N SER A 49 -39.99 -28.87 27.80
CA SER A 49 -39.76 -30.08 28.59
C SER A 49 -38.28 -30.20 28.97
N SER A 50 -38.10 -30.43 30.26
CA SER A 50 -36.85 -30.48 31.01
C SER A 50 -35.78 -31.37 30.38
N SER A 51 -34.58 -30.82 30.16
CA SER A 51 -33.35 -31.61 30.25
C SER A 51 -32.17 -30.73 30.70
N LYS A 52 -31.43 -31.25 31.69
CA LYS A 52 -30.22 -30.64 32.26
C LYS A 52 -29.09 -30.61 31.22
N PRO A 53 -28.20 -29.60 31.19
CA PRO A 53 -27.05 -29.63 30.32
C PRO A 53 -25.91 -30.43 30.97
N THR A 54 -25.47 -31.49 30.29
CA THR A 54 -24.22 -32.20 30.59
C THR A 54 -23.14 -31.75 29.60
N SER A 55 -22.01 -31.36 30.16
CA SER A 55 -20.69 -30.94 29.61
C SER A 55 -20.41 -30.97 28.10
N GLY A 56 -19.73 -29.92 27.63
CA GLY A 56 -18.49 -30.12 26.86
C GLY A 56 -18.46 -29.71 25.39
N SER A 57 -18.91 -28.51 25.02
CA SER A 57 -18.30 -27.75 23.92
C SER A 57 -18.67 -26.28 24.08
N THR A 58 -17.69 -25.42 24.37
CA THR A 58 -17.87 -23.96 24.33
C THR A 58 -17.98 -23.55 22.87
N LYS A 59 -19.17 -23.70 22.28
CA LYS A 59 -19.52 -22.99 21.06
C LYS A 59 -19.55 -21.50 21.41
N THR A 60 -18.56 -20.76 20.97
CA THR A 60 -18.57 -19.30 21.02
C THR A 60 -19.68 -18.83 20.08
N TYR A 61 -20.80 -18.39 20.64
CA TYR A 61 -21.86 -17.77 19.86
C TYR A 61 -21.43 -16.34 19.53
N ILE A 62 -21.37 -16.01 18.25
CA ILE A 62 -21.13 -14.62 17.80
C ILE A 62 -22.43 -13.85 18.03
N ASP A 63 -22.35 -12.75 18.77
CA ASP A 63 -23.49 -11.87 19.02
C ASP A 63 -24.01 -11.26 17.70
N ILE A 64 -25.34 -11.12 17.60
CA ILE A 64 -25.99 -10.60 16.39
C ILE A 64 -25.61 -9.14 16.14
N ASN A 65 -25.43 -8.33 17.18
CA ASN A 65 -25.04 -6.93 17.03
C ASN A 65 -23.61 -6.83 16.53
N THR A 66 -22.72 -7.70 17.01
CA THR A 66 -21.35 -7.83 16.48
C THR A 66 -21.36 -8.15 14.99
N THR A 67 -22.24 -9.05 14.55
CA THR A 67 -22.34 -9.42 13.12
C THR A 67 -22.89 -8.26 12.28
N LYS A 68 -23.90 -7.53 12.77
CA LYS A 68 -24.43 -6.33 12.10
C LYS A 68 -23.37 -5.24 11.97
N ASN A 69 -22.59 -5.01 13.02
CA ASN A 69 -21.51 -4.03 13.00
C ASN A 69 -20.44 -4.40 11.97
N MET A 70 -20.01 -5.67 11.93
CA MET A 70 -19.06 -6.15 10.92
C MET A 70 -19.58 -5.95 9.49
N ILE A 71 -20.85 -6.27 9.21
CA ILE A 71 -21.43 -6.07 7.88
C ILE A 71 -21.46 -4.59 7.52
N ASN A 72 -21.84 -3.72 8.45
CA ASN A 72 -21.86 -2.27 8.22
C ASN A 72 -20.46 -1.72 7.95
N GLU A 73 -19.44 -2.18 8.67
CA GLU A 73 -18.03 -1.81 8.43
C GLU A 73 -17.58 -2.25 7.03
N VAL A 74 -17.93 -3.47 6.60
CA VAL A 74 -17.62 -3.96 5.25
C VAL A 74 -18.33 -3.13 4.19
N CYS A 75 -19.62 -2.82 4.36
CA CYS A 75 -20.36 -1.96 3.45
C CYS A 75 -19.72 -0.56 3.36
N PHE A 76 -19.37 0.03 4.49
CA PHE A 76 -18.69 1.33 4.54
C PHE A 76 -17.36 1.30 3.79
N ALA A 77 -16.53 0.28 4.01
CA ALA A 77 -15.25 0.13 3.30
C ALA A 77 -15.44 -0.02 1.78
N VAL A 78 -16.44 -0.79 1.34
CA VAL A 78 -16.77 -0.96 -0.08
C VAL A 78 -17.24 0.34 -0.71
N GLU A 79 -18.08 1.12 -0.03
CA GLU A 79 -18.54 2.42 -0.50
C GLU A 79 -17.42 3.46 -0.54
N ALA A 80 -16.60 3.54 0.50
CA ALA A 80 -15.50 4.50 0.61
C ALA A 80 -14.50 4.35 -0.54
N VAL A 81 -14.19 3.11 -0.96
CA VAL A 81 -13.26 2.83 -2.06
C VAL A 81 -13.82 3.21 -3.44
N THR A 82 -15.14 3.28 -3.60
CA THR A 82 -15.80 3.29 -4.92
C THR A 82 -16.47 4.62 -5.24
N ARG A 83 -17.01 5.31 -4.24
CA ARG A 83 -17.89 6.47 -4.42
C ARG A 83 -17.19 7.67 -5.07
N ASN A 84 -16.12 8.18 -4.48
CA ASN A 84 -15.36 9.29 -5.06
C ASN A 84 -13.88 9.30 -4.65
N GLU A 85 -13.09 10.11 -5.37
CA GLU A 85 -11.64 10.16 -5.19
C GLU A 85 -11.23 10.66 -3.81
N TYR A 86 -11.96 11.67 -3.31
CA TYR A 86 -11.69 12.24 -2.01
C TYR A 86 -11.91 11.23 -0.87
N GLN A 87 -13.04 10.52 -0.89
CA GLN A 87 -13.35 9.48 0.10
C GLN A 87 -12.40 8.29 -0.02
N PHE A 88 -12.01 7.92 -1.24
CA PHE A 88 -11.01 6.89 -1.45
C PHE A 88 -9.66 7.28 -0.87
N GLN A 89 -9.18 8.48 -1.16
CA GLN A 89 -7.92 8.96 -0.63
C GLN A 89 -7.95 9.03 0.90
N GLN A 90 -9.02 9.59 1.47
CA GLN A 90 -9.20 9.63 2.93
C GLN A 90 -9.20 8.22 3.53
N PHE A 91 -9.92 7.27 2.91
CA PHE A 91 -9.92 5.87 3.34
C PHE A 91 -8.53 5.25 3.30
N CYS A 92 -7.73 5.55 2.26
CA CYS A 92 -6.36 5.08 2.14
C CYS A 92 -5.42 5.70 3.18
N GLU A 93 -5.57 6.99 3.48
CA GLU A 93 -4.79 7.66 4.54
C GLU A 93 -5.13 7.05 5.91
N GLU A 94 -6.40 6.75 6.17
CA GLU A 94 -6.86 6.19 7.45
C GLU A 94 -6.50 4.71 7.64
N HIS A 95 -6.56 3.89 6.58
CA HIS A 95 -6.48 2.43 6.71
C HIS A 95 -5.23 1.79 6.09
N PHE A 96 -4.57 2.47 5.15
CA PHE A 96 -3.43 1.91 4.41
C PHE A 96 -2.12 2.69 4.61
N PHE A 97 -2.07 3.61 5.60
CA PHE A 97 -0.89 4.46 5.85
C PHE A 97 -0.39 5.14 4.56
N TYR A 98 -1.34 5.53 3.70
CA TYR A 98 -1.04 6.20 2.45
C TYR A 98 -0.65 7.65 2.72
N HIS A 99 0.38 8.13 2.03
CA HIS A 99 0.85 9.51 2.12
C HIS A 99 0.80 10.16 0.73
N PRO A 100 -0.02 11.22 0.54
CA PRO A 100 -0.16 11.85 -0.76
C PRO A 100 1.10 12.65 -1.15
N PRO A 101 1.37 12.81 -2.46
CA PRO A 101 2.45 13.65 -2.94
C PRO A 101 2.30 15.10 -2.49
N LYS A 102 3.39 15.71 -2.02
CA LYS A 102 3.48 17.10 -1.61
C LYS A 102 4.04 17.95 -2.76
N GLU A 103 3.35 19.04 -3.10
CA GLU A 103 3.79 20.02 -4.10
C GLU A 103 4.97 20.84 -3.57
N ILE A 104 6.00 21.00 -4.39
CA ILE A 104 7.14 21.89 -4.16
C ILE A 104 7.13 22.93 -5.27
N ILE A 105 7.14 24.21 -4.89
CA ILE A 105 7.31 25.32 -5.83
C ILE A 105 8.81 25.54 -6.02
N LEU A 106 9.30 25.37 -7.25
CA LEU A 106 10.72 25.49 -7.61
C LEU A 106 11.07 26.85 -8.21
N SER A 107 10.08 27.62 -8.66
CA SER A 107 10.26 28.95 -9.25
C SER A 107 10.36 30.03 -8.19
N ASN A 108 11.14 31.08 -8.47
CA ASN A 108 11.17 32.28 -7.64
C ASN A 108 9.89 33.12 -7.81
N PRO A 109 9.55 33.98 -6.83
CA PRO A 109 8.46 34.94 -6.96
C PRO A 109 8.66 35.84 -8.18
N GLY A 110 7.72 35.82 -9.13
CA GLY A 110 7.76 36.62 -10.36
C GLY A 110 8.22 35.88 -11.62
N GLU A 111 8.71 34.64 -11.49
CA GLU A 111 9.00 33.76 -12.62
C GLU A 111 7.77 32.92 -13.02
N THR A 112 7.84 32.26 -14.17
CA THR A 112 6.83 31.27 -14.57
C THR A 112 6.78 30.15 -13.53
N LYS A 113 5.59 29.87 -12.98
CA LYS A 113 5.41 28.86 -11.93
C LYS A 113 5.97 27.51 -12.39
N GLN A 114 6.98 27.02 -11.68
CA GLN A 114 7.55 25.68 -11.86
C GLN A 114 7.27 24.87 -10.60
N VAL A 115 6.74 23.67 -10.79
CA VAL A 115 6.34 22.78 -9.69
C VAL A 115 7.00 21.42 -9.85
N ALA A 116 7.31 20.81 -8.70
CA ALA A 116 7.62 19.41 -8.57
C ALA A 116 6.69 18.78 -7.53
N TYR A 117 6.57 17.47 -7.58
CA TYR A 117 5.81 16.70 -6.61
C TYR A 117 6.73 15.65 -6.00
N HIS A 118 6.63 15.44 -4.69
CA HIS A 118 7.43 14.41 -4.02
C HIS A 118 6.60 13.66 -2.98
N VAL A 119 6.92 12.38 -2.80
CA VAL A 119 6.45 11.58 -1.68
C VAL A 119 7.62 11.48 -0.69
N PRO A 120 7.45 11.93 0.56
CA PRO A 120 8.53 11.89 1.54
C PRO A 120 8.99 10.46 1.79
N ILE A 121 10.31 10.26 1.73
CA ILE A 121 10.93 8.94 1.92
C ILE A 121 10.69 8.45 3.34
N ASP A 122 10.75 9.34 4.33
CA ASP A 122 10.54 8.98 5.74
C ASP A 122 9.10 8.48 5.99
N ASP A 123 8.11 9.14 5.39
CA ASP A 123 6.71 8.71 5.45
C ASP A 123 6.55 7.33 4.77
N THR A 124 7.14 7.13 3.60
CA THR A 124 7.09 5.84 2.88
C THR A 124 7.77 4.71 3.66
N ILE A 125 8.94 4.97 4.24
CA ILE A 125 9.66 3.98 5.06
C ILE A 125 8.86 3.63 6.31
N LYS A 126 8.26 4.61 7.00
CA LYS A 126 7.39 4.33 8.16
C LYS A 126 6.23 3.40 7.76
N SER A 127 5.62 3.61 6.60
CA SER A 127 4.55 2.73 6.11
C SER A 127 5.05 1.31 5.82
N ILE A 128 6.24 1.16 5.22
CA ILE A 128 6.85 -0.16 4.97
C ILE A 128 7.18 -0.87 6.28
N LEU A 129 7.80 -0.16 7.22
CA LEU A 129 8.20 -0.67 8.53
C LEU A 129 7.03 -0.78 9.51
N HIS A 130 5.81 -0.42 9.12
CA HIS A 130 4.62 -0.68 9.94
C HIS A 130 4.31 -2.18 10.04
N ASN A 131 4.81 -2.98 9.09
CA ASN A 131 4.60 -4.41 9.07
C ASN A 131 5.78 -5.15 9.75
N ASP A 132 5.53 -5.72 10.93
CA ASP A 132 6.52 -6.48 11.70
C ASP A 132 7.17 -7.61 10.88
N HIS A 133 6.42 -8.26 9.98
CA HIS A 133 6.96 -9.30 9.13
C HIS A 133 8.03 -8.78 8.16
N VAL A 134 7.82 -7.56 7.62
CA VAL A 134 8.80 -6.92 6.74
C VAL A 134 10.06 -6.57 7.52
N ILE A 135 9.92 -6.06 8.75
CA ILE A 135 11.05 -5.80 9.65
C ILE A 135 11.85 -7.08 9.89
N GLU A 136 11.18 -8.17 10.26
CA GLU A 136 11.83 -9.46 10.50
C GLU A 136 12.59 -9.96 9.26
N GLN A 137 11.99 -9.85 8.08
CA GLN A 137 12.64 -10.23 6.82
C GLN A 137 13.89 -9.39 6.54
N ILE A 138 13.83 -8.07 6.74
CA ILE A 138 14.96 -7.16 6.58
C ILE A 138 16.09 -7.54 7.53
N LEU A 139 15.79 -7.67 8.83
CA LEU A 139 16.80 -8.00 9.84
C LEU A 139 17.44 -9.37 9.60
N ASN A 140 16.65 -10.36 9.19
CA ASN A 140 17.16 -11.69 8.84
C ASN A 140 18.06 -11.64 7.61
N ASN A 141 17.70 -10.87 6.59
CA ASN A 141 18.51 -10.69 5.39
C ASN A 141 19.85 -9.99 5.70
N ILE A 142 19.86 -8.96 6.55
CA ILE A 142 21.08 -8.29 7.00
C ILE A 142 22.03 -9.28 7.68
N LYS A 143 21.52 -10.09 8.62
CA LYS A 143 22.32 -11.12 9.31
C LYS A 143 22.88 -12.17 8.34
N GLN A 144 22.05 -12.68 7.42
CA GLN A 144 22.46 -13.66 6.42
C GLN A 144 23.54 -13.12 5.47
N GLN A 145 23.50 -11.83 5.14
CA GLN A 145 24.52 -11.20 4.32
C GLN A 145 25.86 -11.17 5.07
N GLN A 146 25.86 -10.76 6.34
CA GLN A 146 27.06 -10.73 7.19
C GLN A 146 27.71 -12.11 7.35
N GLU A 147 26.92 -13.17 7.52
CA GLU A 147 27.46 -14.53 7.64
C GLU A 147 28.18 -15.00 6.37
N LYS A 148 27.72 -14.58 5.18
CA LYS A 148 28.33 -14.95 3.90
C LYS A 148 29.70 -14.32 3.66
N VAL A 149 30.02 -13.22 4.36
CA VAL A 149 31.32 -12.53 4.27
C VAL A 149 32.47 -13.46 4.70
N PHE A 150 32.23 -14.39 5.62
CA PHE A 150 33.26 -15.31 6.11
C PHE A 150 33.64 -16.41 5.11
N ILE A 151 32.94 -16.50 3.96
CA ILE A 151 33.10 -17.60 2.99
C ILE A 151 34.06 -17.20 1.85
N ASP A 152 34.02 -15.94 1.39
CA ASP A 152 34.85 -15.47 0.26
C ASP A 152 35.05 -13.93 0.33
N GLU A 153 36.29 -13.49 0.57
CA GLU A 153 36.65 -12.07 0.68
C GLU A 153 36.80 -11.36 -0.68
N ASP A 154 36.90 -12.12 -1.78
CA ASP A 154 37.09 -11.57 -3.13
C ASP A 154 35.77 -11.24 -3.84
N LEU A 155 34.62 -11.61 -3.25
CA LEU A 155 33.27 -11.42 -3.83
C LEU A 155 32.41 -10.45 -3.01
N MET A 156 31.89 -9.42 -3.68
CA MET A 156 30.91 -8.51 -3.09
C MET A 156 29.48 -9.04 -3.29
N PHE A 157 28.90 -9.63 -2.24
CA PHE A 157 27.52 -10.15 -2.27
C PHE A 157 26.45 -9.13 -1.85
N SER A 158 26.84 -8.04 -1.19
CA SER A 158 25.95 -6.96 -0.75
C SER A 158 26.71 -5.64 -0.68
N PHE A 159 25.99 -4.51 -0.82
CA PHE A 159 26.54 -3.18 -0.57
C PHE A 159 27.06 -3.02 0.87
N ARG A 160 26.50 -3.77 1.82
CA ARG A 160 27.01 -3.83 3.20
C ARG A 160 28.42 -4.39 3.29
N HIS A 161 28.85 -5.23 2.34
CA HIS A 161 30.18 -5.84 2.36
C HIS A 161 31.28 -4.89 1.85
N GLY A 162 30.88 -3.83 1.15
CA GLY A 162 31.82 -2.83 0.66
C GLY A 162 32.55 -2.14 1.82
N HIS A 163 33.71 -1.56 1.53
CA HIS A 163 34.52 -0.83 2.52
C HIS A 163 33.74 0.25 3.31
N PHE A 164 32.74 0.86 2.69
CA PHE A 164 31.83 1.81 3.34
C PHE A 164 30.65 1.13 4.06
N GLY A 165 30.17 0.02 3.53
CA GLY A 165 29.07 -0.75 4.12
C GLY A 165 29.43 -1.37 5.47
N ASN A 166 30.67 -1.83 5.63
CA ASN A 166 31.17 -2.40 6.89
C ASN A 166 31.22 -1.39 8.06
N ARG A 167 30.99 -0.10 7.78
CA ARG A 167 30.94 0.98 8.78
C ARG A 167 29.53 1.36 9.18
N ILE A 168 28.53 0.71 8.59
CA ILE A 168 27.11 1.01 8.77
C ILE A 168 26.57 0.07 9.83
N ASP A 169 25.91 0.63 10.83
CA ASP A 169 25.32 -0.15 11.92
C ASP A 169 24.18 -1.05 11.41
N ASP A 170 23.91 -2.12 12.16
CA ASP A 170 22.83 -3.07 11.86
C ASP A 170 21.44 -2.41 11.92
N ASP A 171 21.32 -1.32 12.68
CA ASP A 171 20.10 -0.54 12.84
C ASP A 171 19.89 0.52 11.74
N SER A 172 20.86 0.65 10.82
CA SER A 172 20.74 1.56 9.68
C SER A 172 20.11 0.86 8.49
N LEU A 173 19.33 1.57 7.67
CA LEU A 173 18.72 1.05 6.45
C LEU A 173 19.43 1.60 5.20
N LEU A 174 19.78 0.72 4.28
CA LEU A 174 20.37 1.09 3.00
C LEU A 174 19.29 1.42 1.97
N ILE A 175 19.36 2.64 1.45
CA ILE A 175 18.45 3.15 0.43
C ILE A 175 19.23 3.36 -0.86
N GLN A 176 18.78 2.73 -1.93
CA GLN A 176 19.28 2.99 -3.28
C GLN A 176 18.37 4.01 -3.96
N LEU A 177 18.95 5.13 -4.39
CA LEU A 177 18.25 6.15 -5.18
C LEU A 177 18.66 6.03 -6.65
N TYR A 178 17.69 6.12 -7.54
CA TYR A 178 17.94 6.19 -8.97
C TYR A 178 16.95 7.09 -9.67
N MET A 179 17.33 7.56 -10.85
CA MET A 179 16.55 8.49 -11.65
C MET A 179 16.31 7.93 -13.03
N ASP A 180 15.10 8.10 -13.54
CA ASP A 180 14.74 7.80 -14.92
C ASP A 180 14.06 9.01 -15.55
N ASP A 181 14.20 9.14 -16.87
CA ASP A 181 13.46 10.16 -17.61
C ASP A 181 12.39 9.52 -18.50
N ILE A 182 11.15 9.98 -18.34
CA ILE A 182 10.05 9.57 -19.21
C ILE A 182 9.65 10.70 -20.16
N GLY A 183 9.47 10.36 -21.44
CA GLY A 183 8.91 11.28 -22.44
C GLY A 183 7.40 11.13 -22.52
N LEU A 184 6.63 12.17 -22.19
CA LEU A 184 5.16 12.11 -22.23
C LEU A 184 4.57 12.25 -23.65
N THR A 185 5.38 12.61 -24.66
CA THR A 185 4.92 12.88 -26.03
C THR A 185 5.63 12.01 -27.06
N ASN A 186 5.12 12.03 -28.30
CA ASN A 186 5.65 11.27 -29.44
C ASN A 186 7.19 11.22 -29.44
N PRO A 187 7.81 10.03 -29.35
CA PRO A 187 9.25 9.88 -29.27
C PRO A 187 10.00 10.35 -30.54
N ILE A 188 9.27 10.71 -31.60
CA ILE A 188 9.81 11.09 -32.90
C ILE A 188 9.60 12.59 -33.15
N GLY A 189 10.70 13.34 -33.31
CA GLY A 189 10.70 14.74 -33.78
C GLY A 189 11.57 15.70 -32.95
N CYS A 190 11.75 16.93 -33.45
CA CYS A 190 12.63 17.95 -32.87
C CYS A 190 12.20 18.50 -31.49
N ARG A 191 11.05 18.08 -30.95
CA ARG A 191 10.50 18.54 -29.66
C ARG A 191 10.42 17.45 -28.59
N LYS A 192 11.11 16.33 -28.79
CA LYS A 192 11.09 15.15 -27.89
C LYS A 192 11.43 15.46 -26.43
N GLU A 193 12.20 16.51 -26.15
CA GLU A 193 12.66 16.84 -24.80
C GLU A 193 11.75 17.83 -24.06
N ARG A 194 10.80 18.49 -24.74
CA ARG A 194 10.00 19.58 -24.15
C ARG A 194 9.07 19.10 -23.03
N HIS A 195 8.58 17.87 -23.12
CA HIS A 195 7.65 17.26 -22.18
C HIS A 195 8.28 16.06 -21.46
N LYS A 196 9.61 16.11 -21.30
CA LYS A 196 10.39 15.08 -20.62
C LYS A 196 10.31 15.32 -19.12
N MET A 197 9.86 14.31 -18.38
CA MET A 197 9.76 14.32 -16.93
C MET A 197 10.90 13.49 -16.35
N CYS A 198 11.54 13.99 -15.30
CA CYS A 198 12.49 13.22 -14.51
C CYS A 198 11.78 12.67 -13.28
N MET A 199 11.90 11.37 -13.10
CA MET A 199 11.37 10.61 -11.99
C MET A 199 12.53 10.17 -11.10
N VAL A 200 12.38 10.37 -9.81
CA VAL A 200 13.31 9.87 -8.79
C VAL A 200 12.62 8.76 -8.04
N TYR A 201 13.29 7.62 -7.94
CA TYR A 201 12.81 6.44 -7.23
C TYR A 201 13.78 6.04 -6.14
N PHE A 202 13.28 5.26 -5.18
CA PHE A 202 14.10 4.56 -4.21
C PHE A 202 13.67 3.11 -4.04
N SER A 203 14.63 2.27 -3.69
CA SER A 203 14.42 0.90 -3.23
C SER A 203 15.24 0.66 -1.97
N LEU A 204 14.80 -0.31 -1.17
CA LEU A 204 15.54 -0.74 0.03
C LEU A 204 16.49 -1.87 -0.33
N GLU A 205 17.78 -1.66 -0.12
CA GLU A 205 18.81 -2.67 -0.36
C GLU A 205 18.82 -3.74 0.73
N ASP A 206 18.15 -3.54 1.86
CA ASP A 206 18.11 -4.57 2.91
C ASP A 206 16.94 -5.54 2.77
N ILE A 207 16.09 -5.37 1.75
CA ILE A 207 15.07 -6.35 1.38
C ILE A 207 15.76 -7.60 0.76
N PRO A 208 15.23 -8.81 0.97
CA PRO A 208 15.75 -10.02 0.33
C PRO A 208 15.85 -9.91 -1.20
N ASN A 209 16.90 -10.47 -1.78
CA ASN A 209 17.22 -10.33 -3.21
C ASN A 209 16.09 -10.79 -4.14
N GLU A 210 15.31 -11.81 -3.74
CA GLU A 210 14.15 -12.31 -4.50
C GLU A 210 13.04 -11.27 -4.70
N HIS A 211 12.99 -10.25 -3.85
CA HIS A 211 11.96 -9.21 -3.85
C HIS A 211 12.43 -7.90 -4.49
N ARG A 212 13.75 -7.60 -4.50
CA ARG A 212 14.28 -6.30 -4.96
C ARG A 212 13.92 -5.94 -6.40
N SER A 213 13.79 -6.92 -7.28
CA SER A 213 13.46 -6.71 -8.70
C SER A 213 11.96 -6.58 -8.96
N GLN A 214 11.11 -6.74 -7.94
CA GLN A 214 9.67 -6.60 -8.08
C GLN A 214 9.28 -5.13 -8.04
N LEU A 215 8.38 -4.71 -8.93
CA LEU A 215 7.93 -3.32 -9.04
C LEU A 215 7.32 -2.80 -7.73
N GLU A 216 6.78 -3.70 -6.90
CA GLU A 216 6.22 -3.40 -5.57
C GLU A 216 7.25 -2.82 -4.58
N HIS A 217 8.54 -3.09 -4.78
CA HIS A 217 9.65 -2.59 -3.95
C HIS A 217 10.37 -1.38 -4.55
N ILE A 218 9.80 -0.80 -5.60
CA ILE A 218 10.27 0.42 -6.26
C ILE A 218 9.31 1.55 -5.89
N HIS A 219 9.80 2.50 -5.10
CA HIS A 219 8.98 3.57 -4.57
C HIS A 219 9.34 4.90 -5.22
N LEU A 220 8.32 5.66 -5.61
CA LEU A 220 8.49 6.98 -6.19
C LEU A 220 8.86 7.99 -5.09
N VAL A 221 9.98 8.68 -5.24
CA VAL A 221 10.38 9.82 -4.39
C VAL A 221 9.82 11.11 -4.94
N GLY A 222 9.91 11.33 -6.25
CA GLY A 222 9.46 12.59 -6.80
C GLY A 222 9.49 12.69 -8.31
N ILE A 223 8.78 13.71 -8.80
CA ILE A 223 8.52 13.99 -10.19
C ILE A 223 8.76 15.46 -10.45
N CYS A 224 9.55 15.77 -11.49
CA CYS A 224 9.73 17.13 -11.95
C CYS A 224 9.98 17.17 -13.47
N ASN A 225 9.90 18.36 -14.07
CA ASN A 225 10.34 18.51 -15.45
C ASN A 225 11.86 18.26 -15.54
N SER A 226 12.29 17.43 -16.47
CA SER A 226 13.70 17.01 -16.60
C SER A 226 14.64 18.21 -16.86
N ALA A 227 14.14 19.24 -17.56
CA ALA A 227 14.91 20.46 -17.82
C ALA A 227 15.22 21.26 -16.54
N ILE A 228 14.40 21.17 -15.50
CA ILE A 228 14.61 21.88 -14.23
C ILE A 228 15.72 21.19 -13.45
N LEU A 229 15.62 19.87 -13.27
CA LEU A 229 16.58 19.11 -12.47
C LEU A 229 17.96 19.06 -13.14
N LYS A 230 17.99 18.80 -14.46
CA LYS A 230 19.24 18.60 -15.20
C LYS A 230 19.82 19.88 -15.78
N GLY A 231 18.99 20.89 -16.08
CA GLY A 231 19.44 22.19 -16.57
C GLY A 231 20.13 23.06 -15.52
N SER A 232 19.92 22.74 -14.23
CA SER A 232 20.57 23.40 -13.09
C SER A 232 22.01 22.89 -12.84
N CYS A 233 22.37 21.72 -13.38
CA CYS A 233 23.72 21.17 -13.36
C CYS A 233 24.49 21.60 -14.62
N LYS A 234 24.77 22.90 -14.77
CA LYS A 234 25.82 23.36 -15.68
C LYS A 234 27.13 23.38 -14.90
N TYR A 235 27.91 22.30 -15.01
CA TYR A 235 29.34 22.32 -14.71
C TYR A 235 30.09 23.06 -15.82
#